data_AF-A0A846MHW3-F1
#
_entry.id   AF-A0A846MHW3-F1
#
_cell.length_a   1.000
_cell.length_b   1.000
_cell.length_c   1.000
_cell.angle_alpha   90.00
_cell.angle_beta   90.00
_cell.angle_gamma   90.00
#
_symmetry.space_group_name_H-M   'P 1'
#
loop_
_entity.id
_entity.type
_entity.pdbx_description
1 polymer ?
#
loop_
_entity_poly.entity_id
_entity_poly.type
_entity_poly.pdbx_seq_one_letter_code
_entity_poly.pdbx_strand_id
1 'polypeptide(L)'
;MDGSNPNVLQMLVQGVIAAKEETQAANVQVDIGFGSVPDIGPKTVSHFWENLAELGGKVFVDSLDYVAHNFYVDVFEPPLSLKKIPASVEHLLRRFREVNLKTAGIPDSIPIRITENGWPTGKNPFTGQDRSYEHQSEVLETIIRTIYELRQELNITHYELFGLRDADSSKDDLFHQFGIMRDDYTPKPAFYTFQRLIQELGI
;
A
#
# COMPACT_ATOMS: atom_id res chain seq x y z
N MET A 1 5.15 -13.61 0.50
CA MET A 1 4.67 -12.76 -0.60
C MET A 1 5.07 -13.43 -1.90
N ASP A 2 4.20 -13.36 -2.89
CA ASP A 2 4.34 -14.15 -4.12
C ASP A 2 5.53 -13.70 -4.99
N GLY A 3 6.02 -12.48 -4.77
CA GLY A 3 7.17 -11.90 -5.49
C GLY A 3 8.47 -12.72 -5.42
N SER A 4 8.61 -13.67 -4.49
CA SER A 4 9.78 -14.56 -4.39
C SER A 4 9.65 -15.88 -5.16
N ASN A 5 8.53 -16.12 -5.85
CA ASN A 5 8.28 -17.36 -6.58
C ASN A 5 9.00 -17.33 -7.96
N PRO A 6 9.68 -18.42 -8.38
CA PRO A 6 10.20 -18.52 -9.75
C PRO A 6 9.14 -18.14 -10.80
N ASN A 7 9.56 -17.38 -11.81
CA ASN A 7 8.72 -16.86 -12.91
C ASN A 7 7.67 -15.80 -12.54
N VAL A 8 7.56 -15.35 -11.29
CA VAL A 8 6.54 -14.34 -10.92
C VAL A 8 6.68 -13.03 -11.69
N LEU A 9 7.90 -12.59 -11.99
CA LEU A 9 8.15 -11.40 -12.80
C LEU A 9 7.62 -11.57 -14.23
N GLN A 10 7.83 -12.75 -14.83
CA GLN A 10 7.30 -13.05 -16.17
C GLN A 10 5.78 -13.09 -16.16
N MET A 11 5.18 -13.74 -15.16
CA MET A 11 3.73 -13.80 -15.01
C MET A 11 3.12 -12.42 -14.77
N LEU A 12 3.77 -11.57 -13.98
CA LEU A 12 3.36 -10.19 -13.75
C LEU A 12 3.37 -9.38 -15.05
N VAL A 13 4.47 -9.41 -15.79
CA VAL A 13 4.61 -8.68 -17.06
C VAL A 13 3.55 -9.16 -18.07
N GLN A 14 3.46 -10.46 -18.28
CA GLN A 14 2.52 -11.04 -19.24
C GLN A 14 1.06 -10.80 -18.82
N GLY A 15 0.76 -10.92 -17.53
CA GLY A 15 -0.58 -10.69 -17.00
C GLY A 15 -1.06 -9.24 -17.18
N VAL A 16 -0.19 -8.26 -16.96
CA VAL A 16 -0.51 -6.84 -17.19
C VAL A 16 -0.77 -6.56 -18.66
N ILE A 17 0.10 -7.05 -19.56
CA ILE A 17 -0.07 -6.84 -21.00
C ILE A 17 -1.36 -7.49 -21.48
N ALA A 18 -1.59 -8.76 -21.12
CA ALA A 18 -2.80 -9.49 -21.49
C ALA A 18 -4.07 -8.79 -20.96
N ALA A 19 -4.06 -8.32 -19.71
CA ALA A 19 -5.20 -7.60 -19.16
C ALA A 19 -5.50 -6.30 -19.93
N LYS A 20 -4.47 -5.56 -20.36
CA LYS A 20 -4.65 -4.35 -21.18
C LYS A 20 -5.18 -4.70 -22.57
N GLU A 21 -4.68 -5.74 -23.21
CA GLU A 21 -5.17 -6.20 -24.52
C GLU A 21 -6.64 -6.63 -24.45
N GLU A 22 -7.02 -7.36 -23.41
CA GLU A 22 -8.40 -7.82 -23.22
C GLU A 22 -9.36 -6.67 -22.93
N THR A 23 -8.98 -5.65 -22.14
CA THR A 23 -9.86 -4.49 -21.91
C THR A 23 -10.08 -3.69 -23.19
N GLN A 24 -9.05 -3.56 -24.03
CA GLN A 24 -9.15 -2.94 -25.35
C GLN A 24 -10.04 -3.75 -26.30
N ALA A 25 -9.83 -5.07 -26.37
CA ALA A 25 -10.60 -5.97 -27.23
C ALA A 25 -12.09 -6.01 -26.83
N ALA A 26 -12.37 -6.01 -25.53
CA ALA A 26 -13.72 -5.97 -24.98
C ALA A 26 -14.35 -4.56 -24.99
N ASN A 27 -13.58 -3.51 -25.31
CA ASN A 27 -13.99 -2.12 -25.26
C ASN A 27 -14.60 -1.72 -23.89
N VAL A 28 -13.94 -2.13 -22.81
CA VAL A 28 -14.32 -1.80 -21.43
C VAL A 28 -13.31 -0.86 -20.79
N GLN A 29 -13.79 0.02 -19.91
CA GLN A 29 -12.94 0.94 -19.17
C GLN A 29 -12.60 0.34 -17.81
N VAL A 30 -11.41 -0.28 -17.73
CA VAL A 30 -10.84 -0.82 -16.51
C VAL A 30 -9.37 -0.42 -16.47
N ASP A 31 -8.95 0.22 -15.37
CA ASP A 31 -7.56 0.57 -15.16
C ASP A 31 -6.74 -0.67 -14.78
N ILE A 32 -5.60 -0.84 -15.43
CA ILE A 32 -4.68 -1.96 -15.27
C ILE A 32 -3.43 -1.50 -14.52
N GLY A 33 -3.00 -2.26 -13.53
CA GLY A 33 -1.77 -2.01 -12.78
C GLY A 33 -1.27 -3.28 -12.10
N PHE A 34 -0.19 -3.16 -11.34
CA PHE A 34 0.33 -4.24 -10.50
C PHE A 34 0.63 -3.75 -9.09
N GLY A 35 0.54 -4.65 -8.11
CA GLY A 35 0.85 -4.38 -6.72
C GLY A 35 2.34 -4.51 -6.40
N SER A 36 2.81 -3.66 -5.49
CA SER A 36 4.17 -3.67 -4.96
C SER A 36 4.16 -3.43 -3.46
N VAL A 37 5.30 -3.68 -2.83
CA VAL A 37 5.58 -3.46 -1.41
C VAL A 37 6.95 -2.80 -1.27
N PRO A 38 7.29 -2.24 -0.10
CA PRO A 38 8.62 -1.72 0.14
C PRO A 38 9.72 -2.73 -0.20
N ASP A 39 10.77 -2.26 -0.86
CA ASP A 39 11.95 -3.03 -1.25
C ASP A 39 13.04 -3.03 -0.17
N ILE A 40 12.65 -2.76 1.08
CA ILE A 40 13.53 -2.68 2.24
C ILE A 40 13.31 -3.92 3.13
N GLY A 41 14.40 -4.51 3.61
CA GLY A 41 14.36 -5.61 4.58
C GLY A 41 14.81 -6.96 4.03
N PRO A 42 14.84 -8.00 4.88
CA PRO A 42 15.52 -9.27 4.59
C PRO A 42 14.76 -10.20 3.62
N LYS A 43 13.50 -9.90 3.32
CA LYS A 43 12.63 -10.74 2.46
C LYS A 43 12.40 -10.12 1.08
N THR A 44 13.18 -9.10 0.73
CA THR A 44 13.07 -8.40 -0.56
C THR A 44 13.73 -9.23 -1.65
N VAL A 45 13.25 -9.08 -2.87
CA VAL A 45 13.81 -9.76 -4.04
C VAL A 45 14.86 -8.84 -4.64
N SER A 46 16.12 -9.29 -4.63
CA SER A 46 17.23 -8.54 -5.20
C SER A 46 16.98 -8.26 -6.68
N HIS A 47 17.30 -7.04 -7.10
CA HIS A 47 17.18 -6.58 -8.49
C HIS A 47 15.78 -6.68 -9.09
N PHE A 48 14.71 -6.71 -8.27
CA PHE A 48 13.34 -6.85 -8.76
C PHE A 48 12.99 -5.76 -9.80
N TRP A 49 13.33 -4.50 -9.51
CA TRP A 49 12.94 -3.37 -10.36
C TRP A 49 13.78 -3.30 -11.65
N GLU A 50 15.07 -3.64 -11.58
CA GLU A 50 15.95 -3.77 -12.73
C GLU A 50 15.48 -4.90 -13.66
N ASN A 51 15.17 -6.07 -13.08
CA ASN A 51 14.68 -7.21 -13.84
C ASN A 51 13.30 -6.93 -14.45
N LEU A 52 12.44 -6.18 -13.75
CA LEU A 52 11.16 -5.73 -14.30
C LEU A 52 11.37 -4.80 -15.51
N ALA A 53 12.35 -3.89 -15.43
CA ALA A 53 12.72 -3.00 -16.55
C ALA A 53 13.17 -3.81 -17.78
N GLU A 54 14.08 -4.77 -17.56
CA GLU A 54 14.66 -5.61 -18.60
C GLU A 54 13.59 -6.50 -19.27
N LEU A 55 12.73 -7.13 -18.47
CA LEU A 55 11.74 -8.09 -18.95
C LEU A 55 10.50 -7.42 -19.56
N GLY A 56 10.02 -6.34 -18.95
CA GLY A 56 8.77 -5.67 -19.36
C GLY A 56 8.96 -4.74 -20.56
N GLY A 57 10.02 -3.94 -20.54
CA GLY A 57 10.29 -2.93 -21.56
C GLY A 57 9.11 -1.98 -21.82
N LYS A 58 9.08 -1.39 -23.02
CA LYS A 58 8.09 -0.37 -23.38
C LYS A 58 6.65 -0.88 -23.38
N VAL A 59 6.42 -2.09 -23.89
CA VAL A 59 5.06 -2.66 -24.02
C VAL A 59 4.40 -2.82 -22.66
N PHE A 60 5.16 -3.30 -21.66
CA PHE A 60 4.68 -3.39 -20.29
C PHE A 60 4.34 -2.01 -19.72
N VAL A 61 5.24 -1.04 -19.84
CA VAL A 61 5.02 0.32 -19.30
C VAL A 61 3.81 0.99 -19.96
N ASP A 62 3.64 0.87 -21.28
CA ASP A 62 2.49 1.40 -22.01
C ASP A 62 1.17 0.70 -21.61
N SER A 63 1.24 -0.49 -21.01
CA SER A 63 0.08 -1.24 -20.53
C SER A 63 -0.36 -0.85 -19.12
N LEU A 64 0.38 0.01 -18.42
CA LEU A 64 0.06 0.45 -17.07
C LEU A 64 -0.83 1.70 -17.08
N ASP A 65 -1.91 1.67 -16.30
CA ASP A 65 -2.70 2.85 -15.91
C ASP A 65 -2.33 3.34 -14.51
N TYR A 66 -1.76 2.47 -13.67
CA TYR A 66 -1.26 2.83 -12.34
C TYR A 66 -0.24 1.80 -11.81
N VAL A 67 0.43 2.13 -10.71
CA VAL A 67 1.16 1.16 -9.89
C VAL A 67 0.63 1.19 -8.46
N ALA A 68 0.27 0.01 -7.95
CA ALA A 68 -0.21 -0.16 -6.59
C ALA A 68 0.95 -0.30 -5.60
N HIS A 69 0.80 0.25 -4.40
CA HIS A 69 1.79 0.15 -3.33
C HIS A 69 1.13 -0.15 -1.99
N ASN A 70 1.55 -1.25 -1.39
CA ASN A 70 1.04 -1.76 -0.13
C ASN A 70 2.14 -1.58 0.91
N PHE A 71 1.89 -0.80 1.97
CA PHE A 71 2.91 -0.56 2.99
C PHE A 71 2.31 -0.37 4.37
N TYR A 72 3.10 -0.73 5.38
CA TYR A 72 2.70 -0.78 6.79
C TYR A 72 3.81 -0.20 7.65
N VAL A 73 3.60 1.00 8.17
CA VAL A 73 4.58 1.67 9.03
C VAL A 73 4.61 0.99 10.38
N ASP A 74 5.81 0.59 10.82
CA ASP A 74 6.13 -0.01 12.12
C ASP A 74 5.36 -1.29 12.55
N VAL A 75 4.50 -1.83 11.69
CA VAL A 75 3.70 -3.04 12.00
C VAL A 75 4.59 -4.27 12.19
N PHE A 76 5.59 -4.41 11.32
CA PHE A 76 6.52 -5.54 11.28
C PHE A 76 7.93 -5.19 11.78
N GLU A 77 8.09 -3.98 12.33
CA GLU A 77 9.37 -3.38 12.70
C GLU A 77 9.28 -2.84 14.14
N PRO A 78 10.39 -2.37 14.74
CA PRO A 78 10.32 -1.67 16.01
C PRO A 78 9.35 -0.47 15.96
N PRO A 79 8.52 -0.26 17.00
CA PRO A 79 7.52 0.80 17.02
C PRO A 79 8.13 2.18 16.85
N LEU A 80 7.47 3.03 16.07
CA LEU A 80 7.86 4.42 15.91
C LEU A 80 7.05 5.29 16.88
N SER A 81 7.66 6.39 17.33
CA SER A 81 6.85 7.44 17.95
C SER A 81 6.02 8.13 16.88
N LEU A 82 4.83 8.62 17.26
CA LEU A 82 3.90 9.30 16.35
C LEU A 82 4.59 10.42 15.54
N LYS A 83 5.52 11.15 16.16
CA LYS A 83 6.31 12.23 15.52
C LYS A 83 7.24 11.75 14.38
N LYS A 84 7.60 10.47 14.35
CA LYS A 84 8.49 9.88 13.33
C LYS A 84 7.72 9.24 12.17
N ILE A 85 6.41 9.02 12.33
CA ILE A 85 5.59 8.37 11.30
C ILE A 85 5.57 9.18 9.99
N PRO A 86 5.39 10.51 9.97
CA PRO A 86 5.38 11.27 8.72
C PRO A 86 6.66 11.07 7.89
N ALA A 87 7.82 11.18 8.54
CA ALA A 87 9.11 11.01 7.87
C ALA A 87 9.32 9.59 7.34
N SER A 88 8.79 8.57 8.04
CA SER A 88 8.84 7.19 7.58
C SER A 88 7.95 6.97 6.35
N VAL A 89 6.72 7.48 6.37
CA VAL A 89 5.79 7.44 5.22
C VAL A 89 6.40 8.15 4.01
N GLU A 90 6.91 9.37 4.19
CA GLU A 90 7.55 10.14 3.12
C GLU A 90 8.74 9.38 2.53
N HIS A 91 9.61 8.83 3.37
CA HIS A 91 10.77 8.07 2.90
C HIS A 91 10.35 6.87 2.03
N LEU A 92 9.36 6.09 2.46
CA LEU A 92 8.87 4.93 1.71
C LEU A 92 8.30 5.35 0.36
N LEU A 93 7.45 6.39 0.32
CA LEU A 93 6.78 6.83 -0.90
C LEU A 93 7.74 7.52 -1.88
N ARG A 94 8.69 8.32 -1.38
CA ARG A 94 9.74 8.92 -2.22
C ARG A 94 10.66 7.86 -2.78
N ARG A 95 11.10 6.90 -1.96
CA ARG A 95 11.90 5.78 -2.46
C ARG A 95 11.16 5.03 -3.57
N PHE A 96 9.88 4.73 -3.35
CA PHE A 96 9.05 4.08 -4.36
C PHE A 96 8.97 4.88 -5.67
N ARG A 97 8.60 6.16 -5.62
CA ARG A 97 8.47 7.00 -6.82
C ARG A 97 9.82 7.29 -7.48
N GLU A 98 10.80 7.74 -6.71
CA GLU A 98 12.02 8.35 -7.21
C GLU A 98 13.15 7.35 -7.46
N VAL A 99 13.07 6.16 -6.87
CA VAL A 99 14.06 5.08 -7.07
C VAL A 99 13.42 3.91 -7.79
N ASN A 100 12.42 3.26 -7.19
CA ASN A 100 11.90 2.00 -7.69
C ASN A 100 11.22 2.11 -9.06
N LEU A 101 10.27 3.03 -9.20
CA LEU A 101 9.55 3.23 -10.46
C LEU A 101 10.47 3.75 -11.56
N LYS A 102 11.39 4.67 -11.24
CA LYS A 102 12.39 5.16 -12.19
C LYS A 102 13.34 4.06 -12.68
N THR A 103 13.80 3.19 -11.78
CA THR A 103 14.61 2.02 -12.15
C THR A 103 13.87 1.09 -13.12
N ALA A 104 12.57 0.91 -12.95
CA ALA A 104 11.73 0.14 -13.87
C ALA A 104 11.33 0.87 -15.16
N GLY A 105 11.77 2.12 -15.35
CA GLY A 105 11.42 2.93 -16.52
C GLY A 105 9.95 3.41 -16.53
N ILE A 106 9.26 3.36 -15.39
CA ILE A 106 7.87 3.80 -15.25
C ILE A 106 7.87 5.33 -15.02
N PRO A 107 7.24 6.13 -15.90
CA PRO A 107 7.30 7.58 -15.82
C PRO A 107 6.41 8.15 -14.70
N ASP A 108 6.72 9.37 -14.26
CA ASP A 108 5.98 10.08 -13.21
C ASP A 108 4.51 10.35 -13.57
N SER A 109 4.16 10.30 -14.86
CA SER A 109 2.78 10.39 -15.35
C SER A 109 1.91 9.19 -14.97
N ILE A 110 2.50 8.02 -14.68
CA ILE A 110 1.76 6.86 -14.21
C ILE A 110 1.50 7.03 -12.70
N PRO A 111 0.23 7.09 -12.27
CA PRO A 111 -0.11 7.35 -10.88
C PRO A 111 0.22 6.18 -9.95
N ILE A 112 0.50 6.53 -8.70
CA ILE A 112 0.54 5.59 -7.59
C ILE A 112 -0.86 5.45 -6.99
N ARG A 113 -1.24 4.22 -6.65
CA ARG A 113 -2.40 3.91 -5.83
C ARG A 113 -1.92 3.22 -4.55
N ILE A 114 -2.25 3.77 -3.40
CA ILE A 114 -2.07 3.05 -2.14
C ILE A 114 -3.26 2.11 -2.02
N THR A 115 -3.06 0.83 -2.31
CA THR A 115 -4.14 -0.18 -2.35
C THR A 115 -4.24 -1.00 -1.08
N GLU A 116 -3.28 -0.87 -0.18
CA GLU A 116 -3.31 -1.53 1.12
C GLU A 116 -2.44 -0.75 2.11
N ASN A 117 -3.08 -0.12 3.08
CA ASN A 117 -2.39 0.49 4.22
C ASN A 117 -3.23 0.32 5.48
N GLY A 118 -2.58 0.08 6.61
CA GLY A 118 -3.29 -0.11 7.86
C GLY A 118 -2.37 -0.05 9.05
N TRP A 119 -2.98 -0.04 10.24
CA TRP A 119 -2.28 -0.14 11.49
C TRP A 119 -3.19 -0.89 12.48
N PRO A 120 -2.84 -2.12 12.88
CA PRO A 120 -3.74 -3.00 13.63
C PRO A 120 -3.76 -2.71 15.13
N THR A 121 -4.84 -3.09 15.81
CA THR A 121 -4.95 -3.11 17.28
C THR A 121 -4.57 -4.49 17.84
N GLY A 122 -4.59 -4.66 19.17
CA GLY A 122 -4.26 -5.91 19.84
C GLY A 122 -2.75 -6.12 20.02
N LYS A 123 -2.34 -7.32 20.43
CA LYS A 123 -0.93 -7.61 20.71
C LYS A 123 -0.11 -7.78 19.43
N ASN A 124 1.02 -7.09 19.35
CA ASN A 124 1.98 -7.28 18.27
C ASN A 124 2.90 -8.48 18.59
N PRO A 125 2.88 -9.58 17.81
CA PRO A 125 3.66 -10.76 18.09
C PRO A 125 5.16 -10.59 17.82
N PHE A 126 5.56 -9.57 17.06
CA PHE A 126 6.97 -9.28 16.75
C PHE A 126 7.65 -8.45 17.85
N THR A 127 6.90 -7.55 18.49
CA THR A 127 7.44 -6.61 19.50
C THR A 127 6.96 -6.91 20.93
N GLY A 128 5.90 -7.71 21.06
CA GLY A 128 5.23 -8.02 22.33
C GLY A 128 4.37 -6.89 22.88
N GLN A 129 4.24 -5.76 22.18
CA GLN A 129 3.52 -4.58 22.64
C GLN A 129 2.04 -4.60 22.27
N ASP A 130 1.21 -4.07 23.16
CA ASP A 130 -0.22 -3.87 22.92
C ASP A 130 -0.46 -2.60 22.10
N ARG A 131 -1.38 -2.71 21.14
CA ARG A 131 -1.79 -1.61 20.27
C ARG A 131 -3.23 -1.21 20.58
N SER A 132 -3.41 -0.03 21.17
CA SER A 132 -4.72 0.46 21.55
C SER A 132 -5.52 0.99 20.35
N TYR A 133 -6.83 1.06 20.55
CA TYR A 133 -7.78 1.60 19.58
C TYR A 133 -7.53 3.10 19.31
N GLU A 134 -7.17 3.84 20.35
CA GLU A 134 -6.83 5.26 20.27
C GLU A 134 -5.55 5.45 19.46
N HIS A 135 -4.53 4.62 19.70
CA HIS A 135 -3.27 4.76 18.97
C HIS A 135 -3.42 4.39 17.50
N GLN A 136 -4.24 3.38 17.17
CA GLN A 136 -4.62 3.10 15.79
C GLN A 136 -5.21 4.35 15.10
N SER A 137 -6.11 5.05 15.78
CA SER A 137 -6.71 6.27 15.24
C SER A 137 -5.67 7.37 14.98
N GLU A 138 -4.77 7.61 15.93
CA GLU A 138 -3.71 8.63 15.81
C GLU A 138 -2.73 8.32 14.65
N VAL A 139 -2.31 7.06 14.56
CA VAL A 139 -1.36 6.61 13.54
C VAL A 139 -1.98 6.69 12.15
N LEU A 140 -3.21 6.18 11.97
CA LEU A 140 -3.90 6.23 10.69
C LEU A 140 -4.17 7.67 10.24
N GLU A 141 -4.59 8.57 11.14
CA GLU A 141 -4.74 9.99 10.80
C GLU A 141 -3.42 10.59 10.31
N THR A 142 -2.33 10.31 11.04
CA THR A 142 -1.00 10.82 10.69
C THR A 142 -0.58 10.32 9.31
N ILE A 143 -0.74 9.02 9.04
CA ILE A 143 -0.38 8.43 7.74
C ILE A 143 -1.22 9.05 6.61
N ILE A 144 -2.55 9.10 6.76
CA ILE A 144 -3.45 9.60 5.71
C ILE A 144 -3.16 11.05 5.38
N ARG A 145 -2.94 11.91 6.39
CA ARG A 145 -2.58 13.31 6.17
C ARG A 145 -1.25 13.45 5.45
N THR A 146 -0.23 12.70 5.86
CA THR A 146 1.08 12.73 5.18
C THR A 146 0.97 12.27 3.72
N ILE A 147 0.22 11.20 3.43
CA ILE A 147 -0.04 10.77 2.06
C ILE A 147 -0.76 11.87 1.27
N TYR A 148 -1.78 12.48 1.87
CA TYR A 148 -2.55 13.55 1.23
C TYR A 148 -1.68 14.76 0.89
N GLU A 149 -0.77 15.17 1.78
CA GLU A 149 0.18 16.26 1.55
C GLU A 149 1.15 15.95 0.38
N LEU A 150 1.63 14.70 0.28
CA LEU A 150 2.54 14.26 -0.78
C LEU A 150 1.86 13.97 -2.12
N ARG A 151 0.52 13.89 -2.15
CA ARG A 151 -0.21 13.29 -3.28
C ARG A 151 0.04 13.96 -4.62
N GLN A 152 0.13 15.29 -4.64
CA GLN A 152 0.34 16.04 -5.87
C GLN A 152 1.76 15.86 -6.39
N GLU A 153 2.74 15.90 -5.49
CA GLU A 153 4.16 15.75 -5.83
C GLU A 153 4.48 14.35 -6.35
N LEU A 154 3.92 13.32 -5.71
CA LEU A 154 4.21 11.92 -6.03
C LEU A 154 3.21 11.27 -7.00
N ASN A 155 2.24 12.05 -7.50
CA ASN A 155 1.12 11.58 -8.33
C ASN A 155 0.41 10.38 -7.68
N ILE A 156 0.01 10.54 -6.42
CA ILE A 156 -0.79 9.57 -5.68
C ILE A 156 -2.26 9.93 -5.86
N THR A 157 -3.04 9.00 -6.38
CA THR A 157 -4.44 9.25 -6.77
C THR A 157 -5.45 8.54 -5.89
N HIS A 158 -5.03 7.47 -5.21
CA HIS A 158 -5.93 6.62 -4.43
C HIS A 158 -5.29 6.21 -3.11
N TYR A 159 -6.13 6.03 -2.10
CA TYR A 159 -5.79 5.46 -0.81
C TYR A 159 -6.90 4.46 -0.40
N GLU A 160 -6.48 3.24 -0.11
CA GLU A 160 -7.32 2.15 0.38
C GLU A 160 -6.77 1.64 1.71
N LEU A 161 -7.69 1.52 2.66
CA LEU A 161 -7.40 1.06 4.01
C LEU A 161 -7.59 -0.46 4.08
N PHE A 162 -6.63 -1.16 4.70
CA PHE A 162 -6.72 -2.55 5.09
C PHE A 162 -6.98 -2.66 6.60
N GLY A 163 -8.18 -2.99 7.05
CA GLY A 163 -9.43 -3.16 6.30
C GLY A 163 -10.61 -2.50 7.00
N LEU A 164 -11.82 -2.64 6.45
CA LEU A 164 -13.00 -2.04 7.08
C LEU A 164 -13.28 -2.63 8.48
N ARG A 165 -13.25 -3.96 8.61
CA ARG A 165 -13.51 -4.67 9.87
C ARG A 165 -12.39 -5.62 10.24
N ASP A 166 -12.31 -5.94 11.52
CA ASP A 166 -11.50 -7.03 12.03
C ASP A 166 -11.91 -8.35 11.39
N ALA A 167 -10.93 -9.25 11.23
CA ALA A 167 -11.20 -10.61 10.80
C ALA A 167 -11.92 -11.39 11.91
N ASP A 168 -11.45 -11.23 13.16
CA ASP A 168 -11.99 -11.82 14.39
C ASP A 168 -11.57 -10.97 15.60
N SER A 169 -12.50 -10.22 16.19
CA SER A 169 -12.21 -9.32 17.33
C SER A 169 -12.01 -10.06 18.66
N SER A 170 -12.24 -11.38 18.70
CA SER A 170 -11.98 -12.20 19.90
C SER A 170 -10.51 -12.63 20.03
N LYS A 171 -9.71 -12.50 18.96
CA LYS A 171 -8.29 -12.83 18.94
C LYS A 171 -7.46 -11.59 19.26
N ASP A 172 -6.63 -11.68 20.29
CA ASP A 172 -5.80 -10.57 20.77
C ASP A 172 -4.44 -10.49 20.07
N ASP A 173 -4.42 -10.66 18.74
CA ASP A 173 -3.21 -10.49 17.94
C ASP A 173 -3.48 -9.63 16.72
N LEU A 174 -2.43 -8.92 16.28
CA LEU A 174 -2.55 -7.91 15.24
C LEU A 174 -3.09 -8.44 13.90
N PHE A 175 -2.93 -9.74 13.59
CA PHE A 175 -3.35 -10.28 12.30
C PHE A 175 -4.87 -10.40 12.17
N HIS A 176 -5.57 -10.40 13.30
CA HIS A 176 -7.03 -10.46 13.32
C HIS A 176 -7.68 -9.09 13.49
N GLN A 177 -6.91 -8.07 13.91
CA GLN A 177 -7.45 -6.78 14.34
C GLN A 177 -7.01 -5.56 13.51
N PHE A 178 -6.85 -5.73 12.19
CA PHE A 178 -6.54 -4.63 11.26
C PHE A 178 -7.70 -3.65 11.04
N GLY A 179 -8.93 -4.06 11.34
CA GLY A 179 -10.12 -3.27 11.06
C GLY A 179 -10.13 -1.94 11.81
N ILE A 180 -10.74 -0.94 11.18
CA ILE A 180 -11.23 0.27 11.88
C ILE A 180 -12.60 0.04 12.53
N MET A 181 -13.20 -1.12 12.29
CA MET A 181 -14.38 -1.64 12.98
C MET A 181 -14.07 -3.02 13.56
N ARG A 182 -14.84 -3.44 14.56
CA ARG A 182 -14.85 -4.83 15.03
C ARG A 182 -15.48 -5.76 13.98
N ASP A 183 -15.31 -7.06 14.18
CA ASP A 183 -15.88 -8.10 13.30
C ASP A 183 -17.42 -8.09 13.24
N ASP A 184 -18.07 -7.58 14.28
CA ASP A 184 -19.51 -7.30 14.36
C ASP A 184 -19.93 -5.93 13.80
N TYR A 185 -19.01 -5.21 13.15
CA TYR A 185 -19.18 -3.85 12.64
C TYR A 185 -19.44 -2.78 13.72
N THR A 186 -19.16 -3.05 14.99
CA THR A 186 -19.08 -1.98 15.99
C THR A 186 -17.88 -1.08 15.66
N PRO A 187 -18.07 0.24 15.47
CA PRO A 187 -16.98 1.14 15.12
C PRO A 187 -15.89 1.19 16.20
N LYS A 188 -14.62 1.20 15.78
CA LYS A 188 -13.51 1.66 16.63
C LYS A 188 -13.34 3.18 16.48
N PRO A 189 -12.60 3.86 17.36
CA PRO A 189 -12.28 5.28 17.20
C PRO A 189 -11.75 5.65 15.81
N ALA A 190 -10.91 4.79 15.22
CA ALA A 190 -10.34 4.99 13.90
C ALA A 190 -11.39 5.06 12.76
N PHE A 191 -12.56 4.45 12.92
CA PHE A 191 -13.66 4.58 11.94
C PHE A 191 -14.17 6.02 11.86
N TYR A 192 -14.40 6.65 13.01
CA TYR A 192 -14.85 8.04 13.05
C TYR A 192 -13.78 9.01 12.53
N THR A 193 -12.52 8.72 12.83
CA THR A 193 -11.38 9.47 12.29
C THR A 193 -11.31 9.35 10.76
N PHE A 194 -11.44 8.15 10.22
CA PHE A 194 -11.46 7.93 8.77
C PHE A 194 -12.64 8.65 8.10
N GLN A 195 -13.84 8.55 8.68
CA GLN A 195 -15.04 9.26 8.21
C GLN A 195 -14.81 10.78 8.16
N ARG A 196 -14.23 11.35 9.22
CA ARG A 196 -13.90 12.79 9.27
C ARG A 196 -12.86 13.16 8.21
N LEU A 197 -11.81 12.35 8.03
CA LEU A 197 -10.79 12.60 7.01
C LEU A 197 -11.36 12.56 5.59
N ILE A 198 -12.31 11.67 5.30
CA ILE A 198 -13.03 11.67 4.01
C ILE A 198 -13.78 12.99 3.83
N GLN A 199 -14.44 13.51 4.87
CA GLN A 199 -15.16 14.79 4.78
C GLN A 199 -14.21 15.99 4.61
N GLU A 200 -13.04 15.96 5.24
CA GLU A 200 -12.05 17.03 5.20
C GLU A 200 -11.20 17.04 3.91
N LEU A 201 -10.83 15.85 3.42
CA LEU A 201 -9.82 15.64 2.39
C LEU A 201 -10.37 15.00 1.12
N GLY A 202 -11.57 14.41 1.17
CA GLY A 202 -12.25 13.85 0.01
C GLY A 202 -12.54 14.95 -1.00
N ILE A 203 -12.24 14.65 -2.27
CA ILE A 203 -12.43 15.55 -3.41
C ILE A 203 -13.69 15.14 -4.15
#